data_AF-A0A7Y0YHA8-F1
#
_entry.id   AF-A0A7Y0YHA8-F1
#
_cell.length_a   1.000
_cell.length_b   1.000
_cell.length_c   1.000
_cell.angle_alpha   90.00
_cell.angle_beta   90.00
_cell.angle_gamma   90.00
#
_symmetry.space_group_name_H-M   'P 1'
#
loop_
_entity.id
_entity.type
_entity.pdbx_description
1 polymer ?
#
loop_
_entity_poly.entity_id
_entity_poly.type
_entity_poly.pdbx_seq_one_letter_code
_entity_poly.pdbx_strand_id
1 'polypeptide(L)' 'MLRNYSQGFRGRAVGLVFDRLRDDSGVSRWAVISDIVLKLGVSRESLRRWVNQAEIDQGERSGVTREESAEIRRLEAVNR' A
#
# COMPACT_ATOMS: atom_id res chain seq x y z
N MET A 1 11.62 16.54 3.81
CA MET A 1 12.39 15.29 3.82
C MET A 1 11.51 14.21 3.20
N LEU A 2 11.91 13.62 2.08
CA LEU A 2 11.18 12.48 1.50
C LEU A 2 11.24 11.33 2.52
N ARG A 3 10.10 10.93 3.07
CA ARG A 3 10.03 9.82 4.02
C ARG A 3 10.18 8.53 3.22
N ASN A 4 11.43 8.16 2.93
CA ASN A 4 11.73 6.91 2.24
C ASN A 4 11.40 5.73 3.15
N TYR A 5 10.19 5.17 3.00
CA TYR A 5 9.83 3.91 3.64
C TYR A 5 10.71 2.79 3.10
N SER A 6 11.42 2.09 3.99
CA SER A 6 12.21 0.90 3.65
C SER A 6 11.34 -0.18 3.01
N GLN A 7 11.89 -0.95 2.08
CA GLN A 7 11.20 -2.06 1.43
C GLN A 7 10.64 -3.06 2.46
N GLY A 8 11.39 -3.35 3.52
CA GLY A 8 10.93 -4.24 4.60
C GLY A 8 9.78 -3.67 5.45
N PHE A 9 9.62 -2.35 5.49
CA PHE A 9 8.46 -1.72 6.12
C PHE A 9 7.24 -1.80 5.20
N ARG A 10 7.40 -1.52 3.90
CA ARG A 10 6.33 -1.62 2.90
C ARG A 10 5.78 -3.03 2.81
N GLY A 11 6.65 -4.04 2.73
CA GLY A 11 6.26 -5.45 2.69
C GLY A 11 5.47 -5.87 3.93
N ARG A 12 5.89 -5.42 5.13
CA ARG A 12 5.15 -5.66 6.37
C ARG A 12 3.77 -4.99 6.38
N ALA A 13 3.69 -3.72 5.97
CA ALA A 13 2.44 -2.97 5.92
C ALA A 13 1.42 -3.64 4.97
N VAL A 14 1.88 -4.10 3.80
CA VAL A 14 1.06 -4.82 2.84
C VAL A 14 0.65 -6.20 3.36
N GLY A 15 1.57 -6.93 4.00
CA GLY A 15 1.26 -8.22 4.62
C GLY A 15 0.14 -8.12 5.65
N LEU A 16 0.15 -7.08 6.49
CA LEU A 16 -0.93 -6.83 7.46
C LEU A 16 -2.29 -6.59 6.80
N VAL A 17 -2.32 -5.94 5.62
CA VAL A 17 -3.57 -5.73 4.88
C VAL A 17 -4.13 -7.07 4.40
N PHE A 18 -3.29 -7.91 3.80
CA PHE A 18 -3.73 -9.22 3.31
C PHE A 18 -4.13 -10.17 4.44
N ASP A 19 -3.38 -10.17 5.54
CA ASP A 19 -3.69 -10.94 6.74
C ASP A 19 -5.08 -10.58 7.28
N ARG A 20 -5.34 -9.28 7.49
CA ARG A 20 -6.63 -8.79 7.96
C ARG A 20 -7.78 -9.09 7.00
N LEU A 21 -7.53 -9.03 5.68
CA LEU A 21 -8.53 -9.37 4.66
C LEU A 21 -8.85 -10.87 4.61
N ARG A 22 -7.89 -11.73 4.99
CA ARG A 22 -8.11 -13.17 5.10
C ARG A 22 -8.85 -13.53 6.39
N ASP A 23 -8.50 -12.87 7.49
CA ASP A 23 -9.06 -13.10 8.83
C ASP A 23 -10.53 -12.62 8.92
N ASP A 24 -10.83 -11.42 8.44
CA ASP A 24 -12.20 -10.92 8.32
C ASP A 24 -12.65 -10.93 6.85
N SER A 25 -13.33 -11.99 6.42
CA SER A 25 -13.89 -12.06 5.06
C SER A 25 -15.05 -11.05 4.81
N GLY A 26 -15.55 -10.39 5.86
CA GLY A 26 -16.64 -9.41 5.79
C GLY A 26 -16.21 -7.95 5.76
N VAL A 27 -14.93 -7.62 6.02
CA VAL A 27 -14.48 -6.23 6.04
C VAL A 27 -14.06 -5.78 4.64
N SER A 28 -14.52 -4.58 4.27
CA SER A 28 -14.07 -3.98 3.02
C SER A 28 -12.57 -3.70 3.07
N ARG A 29 -11.87 -3.97 1.98
CA ARG A 29 -10.48 -3.56 1.73
C ARG A 29 -10.21 -2.10 2.08
N TRP A 30 -11.19 -1.23 1.82
CA TRP A 30 -11.09 0.18 2.18
C TRP A 30 -10.97 0.38 3.70
N ALA A 31 -11.75 -0.35 4.49
CA ALA A 31 -11.76 -0.25 5.95
C ALA A 31 -10.45 -0.79 6.56
N VAL A 32 -9.95 -1.91 6.03
CA VAL A 32 -8.66 -2.48 6.45
C VAL A 32 -7.50 -1.53 6.17
N ILE A 33 -7.47 -0.95 4.97
CA ILE A 33 -6.42 0.03 4.61
C ILE A 33 -6.52 1.26 5.53
N SER A 34 -7.73 1.77 5.80
CA SER A 34 -7.95 2.91 6.72
C SER A 34 -7.43 2.62 8.14
N ASP A 35 -7.70 1.43 8.68
CA ASP A 35 -7.24 1.02 10.01
C ASP A 35 -5.70 0.91 10.08
N ILE A 36 -5.10 0.27 9.07
CA ILE A 36 -3.64 0.03 9.06
C ILE A 36 -2.86 1.33 8.83
N VAL A 37 -3.38 2.28 8.04
CA VAL A 37 -2.69 3.57 7.88
C VAL A 37 -2.67 4.41 9.16
N LEU A 38 -3.73 4.34 9.97
CA LEU A 38 -3.78 4.99 11.28
C LEU A 38 -2.78 4.35 12.25
N LYS A 39 -2.67 3.01 12.24
CA LYS A 39 -1.72 2.26 13.07
C LYS A 39 -0.27 2.54 12.72
N LEU A 40 0.04 2.65 11.42
CA LEU A 40 1.40 2.80 10.92
C LEU A 40 1.84 4.26 10.71
N GLY A 41 0.91 5.21 10.79
CA GLY A 41 1.18 6.64 10.56
C GLY A 41 1.60 6.95 9.13
N VAL A 42 1.06 6.23 8.15
CA VAL A 42 1.38 6.41 6.72
C VAL A 42 0.19 6.99 5.96
N SER A 43 0.43 7.58 4.79
CA SER A 43 -0.67 8.01 3.93
C SER A 43 -1.46 6.80 3.39
N ARG A 44 -2.79 6.91 3.42
CA ARG A 44 -3.73 5.96 2.83
C ARG A 44 -3.40 5.65 1.37
N GLU A 45 -3.07 6.66 0.59
CA GLU A 45 -2.75 6.52 -0.83
C GLU A 45 -1.47 5.71 -1.05
N SER A 46 -0.47 5.90 -0.18
CA SER A 46 0.79 5.16 -0.20
C SER A 46 0.56 3.67 0.09
N LEU A 47 -0.19 3.35 1.15
CA LEU A 47 -0.51 1.96 1.45
C LEU A 47 -1.33 1.30 0.32
N ARG A 48 -2.32 2.01 -0.24
CA ARG A 48 -3.10 1.50 -1.38
C ARG A 48 -2.22 1.16 -2.58
N ARG A 49 -1.27 2.04 -2.94
CA ARG A 49 -0.33 1.81 -4.03
C ARG A 49 0.55 0.58 -3.79
N TRP A 50 1.05 0.40 -2.56
CA TRP A 50 1.86 -0.78 -2.23
C TRP A 50 1.05 -2.08 -2.29
N VAL A 51 -0.19 -2.07 -1.81
CA VAL A 51 -1.07 -3.25 -1.89
C VAL A 51 -1.35 -3.60 -3.35
N ASN A 52 -1.71 -2.61 -4.19
CA ASN A 52 -1.90 -2.83 -5.64
C ASN A 52 -0.65 -3.42 -6.29
N GLN A 53 0.54 -2.91 -5.96
CA GLN A 53 1.80 -3.41 -6.50
C GLN A 53 2.07 -4.85 -6.07
N ALA A 54 1.70 -5.22 -4.85
CA ALA A 54 1.86 -6.58 -4.35
C ALA A 54 0.84 -7.56 -4.95
N GLU A 55 -0.39 -7.14 -5.25
CA GLU A 55 -1.34 -7.97 -6.02
C GLU A 55 -0.81 -8.29 -7.42
N ILE A 56 -0.16 -7.32 -8.06
CA ILE A 56 0.52 -7.52 -9.35
C ILE A 56 1.71 -8.48 -9.20
N ASP A 57 2.54 -8.29 -8.17
CA ASP A 57 3.72 -9.13 -7.89
C ASP A 57 3.35 -10.58 -7.54
N GLN A 58 2.22 -10.79 -6.85
CA GLN A 58 1.67 -12.12 -6.56
C GLN A 58 1.02 -12.80 -7.78
N GLY A 59 0.99 -12.13 -8.94
CA GLY A 59 0.46 -12.70 -10.18
C GLY A 59 -1.07 -12.68 -10.27
N GLU A 60 -1.78 -11.99 -9.37
CA GLU A 60 -3.24 -11.85 -9.43
C GLU A 60 -3.70 -10.86 -10.52
N ARG A 61 -2.78 -10.05 -11.08
CA ARG A 61 -3.01 -9.26 -12.31
C ARG A 61 -1.87 -9.40 -13.29
N SER A 62 -2.19 -9.80 -14.52
CA SER A 62 -1.32 -9.63 -15.68
C SER A 62 -1.29 -8.14 -16.06
N GLY A 63 -0.29 -7.39 -15.60
CA GLY A 63 -0.23 -5.96 -15.89
C GLY A 63 0.95 -5.22 -15.25
N VAL A 64 2.03 -5.08 -16.03
CA VAL A 64 3.11 -4.08 -15.96
C VAL A 64 3.83 -3.95 -14.61
N THR A 65 4.92 -4.71 -14.51
CA THR A 65 6.00 -4.55 -13.55
C THR A 65 6.71 -3.20 -13.69
N ARG A 66 6.77 -2.48 -12.56
CA ARG A 66 8.01 -1.93 -11.98
C ARG A 66 8.64 -0.63 -12.54
N GLU A 67 8.15 -0.03 -13.63
CA GLU A 67 8.78 1.19 -14.18
C GLU A 67 7.98 2.50 -14.00
N GLU A 68 6.67 2.45 -13.75
CA GLU A 68 5.85 3.67 -13.62
C GLU A 68 5.76 4.23 -12.18
N SER A 69 6.49 3.65 -11.23
CA SER A 69 6.60 4.17 -9.86
C SER A 69 7.61 5.33 -9.72
N ALA A 70 8.17 5.82 -10.83
CA ALA A 70 9.04 7.00 -10.82
C ALA A 70 8.27 8.34 -10.87
N GLU A 71 7.04 8.36 -11.38
CA GLU A 71 6.26 9.61 -11.58
C GLU A 71 5.46 10.02 -10.32
N ILE A 72 5.27 9.10 -9.36
CA ILE A 72 4.63 9.39 -8.06
C ILE A 72 5.60 10.10 -7.09
N ARG A 73 6.62 10.79 -7.62
CA ARG A 73 7.51 11.66 -6.84
C ARG A 73 7.05 13.12 -6.79
N ARG A 74 5.95 13.48 -7.49
CA ARG A 74 5.52 14.89 -7.61
C ARG A 74 4.29 15.30 -6.80
N LEU A 75 3.54 14.38 -6.21
CA LEU A 75 2.25 14.70 -5.59
C LEU A 75 2.25 14.83 -4.05
N GLU A 76 3.40 14.69 -3.38
CA GLU A 76 3.52 14.93 -1.93
C GLU A 76 3.73 16.42 -1.57
N ALA A 77 3.26 17.35 -2.40
CA ALA A 77 3.32 18.79 -2.12
C ALA A 77 1.99 19.38 -1.60
N VAL A 78 0.86 18.68 -1.67
CA VAL A 78 -0.44 19.23 -1.25
C VAL A 78 -1.30 18.14 -0.60
N ASN A 79 -0.94 17.72 0.60
CA ASN A 79 -1.90 17.19 1.57
C ASN A 79 -1.24 17.30 2.95
N ARG A 80 -1.16 18.54 3.41
CA ARG A 80 -0.96 18.88 4.82
C ARG A 80 -2.31 18.81 5.51
#